data_AF-A0A455B0Q8-F1
#
_entry.id   AF-A0A455B0Q8-F1
#
_cell.length_a   1.000
_cell.length_b   1.000
_cell.length_c   1.000
_cell.angle_alpha   90.00
_cell.angle_beta   90.00
_cell.angle_gamma   90.00
#
_symmetry.space_group_name_H-M   'P 1'
#
loop_
_entity.id
_entity.type
_entity.pdbx_description
1 polymer ?
#
loop_
_entity_poly.entity_id
_entity_poly.type
_entity_poly.pdbx_seq_one_letter_code
_entity_poly.pdbx_strand_id
1 'polypeptide(L)'
;MERTTSKELALAPLQDWGEETEDGAVYSVSLRRQRSQRLSPGAGPRGPQAPSPGADAFLHYRTSKVRALRAARLERLVRELVSGDREQDPGFVPAFLATHRAFVPTARVLGLLLPPPPPPLPPGVEIKKTEGRDLTFNKNLRAVVSVLGSWLRDYPQDFWDPPAHSDLGSVCTFLGWAAPSGAEAREAEKLLGDFLKDAEPQQEEEEQSQTWA
;
A
#
# COMPACT_ATOMS: atom_id res chain seq x y z
N MET A 1 31.69 -44.19 -22.71
CA MET A 1 32.21 -43.08 -21.89
C MET A 1 31.20 -41.96 -21.97
N GLU A 2 30.19 -42.02 -21.11
CA GLU A 2 29.06 -41.09 -21.15
C GLU A 2 29.49 -39.75 -20.52
N ARG A 3 29.49 -38.69 -21.31
CA ARG A 3 29.74 -37.33 -20.82
C ARG A 3 28.44 -36.76 -20.27
N THR A 4 28.14 -37.09 -19.01
CA THR A 4 27.10 -36.42 -18.23
C THR A 4 27.66 -35.12 -17.67
N THR A 5 27.60 -34.01 -18.39
CA THR A 5 27.75 -32.66 -17.79
C THR A 5 27.25 -31.59 -18.74
N SER A 6 25.95 -31.33 -18.68
CA SER A 6 25.38 -29.98 -18.81
C SER A 6 24.12 -29.96 -17.96
N LYS A 7 24.30 -30.02 -16.63
CA LYS A 7 23.32 -29.40 -15.74
C LYS A 7 23.52 -27.91 -15.91
N GLU A 8 22.83 -27.34 -16.89
CA GLU A 8 22.47 -25.94 -16.85
C GLU A 8 21.82 -25.74 -15.47
N LEU A 9 22.52 -25.06 -14.56
CA LEU A 9 21.99 -24.66 -13.27
C LEU A 9 20.92 -23.61 -13.58
N ALA A 10 19.75 -24.07 -14.02
CA ALA A 10 18.51 -23.34 -14.06
C ALA A 10 18.08 -23.09 -12.61
N LEU A 11 18.86 -22.26 -11.89
CA LEU A 11 18.45 -21.75 -10.59
C LEU A 11 17.13 -21.01 -10.83
N ALA A 12 16.09 -21.43 -10.11
CA ALA A 12 14.77 -20.82 -10.17
C ALA A 12 14.90 -19.30 -10.03
N PRO A 13 14.12 -18.48 -10.76
CA PRO A 13 14.21 -17.02 -10.71
C PRO A 13 14.07 -16.43 -9.30
N LEU A 14 13.48 -17.20 -8.39
CA LEU A 14 13.32 -16.89 -6.98
C LEU A 14 13.82 -18.09 -6.15
N GLN A 15 14.78 -17.84 -5.27
CA GLN A 15 15.33 -18.84 -4.35
C GLN A 15 15.00 -18.45 -2.92
N ASP A 16 14.39 -19.36 -2.16
CA ASP A 16 14.14 -19.14 -0.74
C ASP A 16 15.47 -19.07 0.04
N TRP A 17 15.59 -18.08 0.93
CA TRP A 17 16.83 -17.79 1.68
C TRP A 17 16.65 -17.94 3.19
N GLY A 18 15.42 -17.91 3.70
CA GLY A 18 15.10 -18.10 5.12
C GLY A 18 14.32 -16.92 5.70
N GLU A 19 14.37 -16.75 7.01
CA GLU A 19 13.61 -15.72 7.74
C GLU A 19 14.53 -14.68 8.39
N GLU A 20 14.03 -13.45 8.51
CA GLU A 20 14.69 -12.33 9.18
C GLU A 20 13.72 -11.68 10.16
N THR A 21 14.21 -11.32 11.35
CA THR A 21 13.43 -10.56 12.33
C THR A 21 14.01 -9.17 12.50
N GLU A 22 13.19 -8.15 12.32
CA GLU A 22 13.57 -6.74 12.42
C GLU A 22 12.44 -5.94 13.09
N ASP A 23 12.74 -5.17 14.14
CA ASP A 23 11.77 -4.35 14.88
C ASP A 23 10.49 -5.08 15.34
N GLY A 24 10.58 -6.38 15.65
CA GLY A 24 9.42 -7.20 16.02
C GLY A 24 8.51 -7.60 14.85
N ALA A 25 8.96 -7.40 13.61
CA ALA A 25 8.41 -8.03 12.42
C ALA A 25 9.28 -9.20 11.96
N VAL A 26 8.63 -10.25 11.46
CA VAL A 26 9.24 -11.41 10.83
C VAL A 26 9.01 -11.30 9.33
N TYR A 27 10.08 -11.42 8.55
CA TYR A 27 10.08 -11.38 7.09
C TYR A 27 10.60 -12.70 6.54
N SER A 28 9.96 -13.24 5.50
CA SER A 28 10.59 -14.26 4.68
C SER A 28 11.47 -13.60 3.63
N VAL A 29 12.68 -14.10 3.48
CA VAL A 29 13.69 -13.59 2.57
C VAL A 29 13.83 -14.55 1.41
N SER A 30 13.78 -14.01 0.20
CA SER A 30 14.10 -14.73 -1.03
C SER A 30 15.09 -13.94 -1.87
N LEU A 31 15.87 -14.63 -2.70
CA LEU A 31 16.79 -14.04 -3.65
C LEU A 31 16.16 -14.12 -5.04
N ARG A 32 15.95 -12.96 -5.66
CA ARG A 32 15.38 -12.84 -7.00
C ARG A 32 16.49 -12.53 -8.00
N ARG A 33 16.66 -13.36 -9.03
CA ARG A 33 17.59 -13.08 -10.13
C ARG A 33 16.86 -12.30 -11.23
N GLN A 34 17.32 -11.08 -11.51
CA GLN A 34 16.79 -10.22 -12.56
C GLN A 34 17.89 -9.91 -13.58
N ARG A 35 17.53 -9.90 -14.87
CA ARG A 35 18.44 -9.45 -15.93
C ARG A 35 18.68 -7.94 -15.74
N SER A 36 19.94 -7.54 -15.60
CA SER A 36 20.27 -6.13 -15.43
C SER A 36 20.10 -5.41 -16.77
N GLN A 37 19.32 -4.33 -16.77
CA GLN A 37 19.29 -3.37 -17.88
C GLN A 37 20.49 -2.42 -17.75
N ARG A 38 21.72 -2.92 -17.85
CA ARG A 38 22.83 -2.01 -18.15
C ARG A 38 22.71 -1.65 -19.62
N LEU A 39 22.23 -0.44 -19.92
CA LEU A 39 22.53 0.20 -21.18
C LEU A 39 24.05 0.34 -21.24
N SER A 40 24.67 -0.32 -22.21
CA SER A 40 26.12 -0.26 -22.40
C SER A 40 26.57 1.20 -22.47
N PRO A 41 27.57 1.64 -21.67
CA PRO A 41 28.16 2.96 -21.83
C PRO A 41 28.95 2.96 -23.15
N GLY A 42 28.31 3.41 -24.22
CA GLY A 42 28.91 3.38 -25.56
C GLY A 42 28.00 3.81 -26.70
N ALA A 43 26.68 3.94 -26.49
CA ALA A 43 25.78 4.47 -27.51
C ALA A 43 25.82 6.02 -27.51
N GLY A 44 26.96 6.58 -27.90
CA GLY A 44 26.98 7.94 -28.46
C GLY A 44 26.25 7.97 -29.81
N PRO A 45 25.73 9.13 -30.26
CA PRO A 45 25.03 9.24 -31.53
C PRO A 45 26.05 9.15 -32.67
N ARG A 46 26.37 7.95 -33.14
CA ARG A 46 27.28 7.76 -34.27
C ARG A 46 26.66 6.85 -35.33
N GLY A 47 26.11 7.51 -36.36
CA GLY A 47 26.09 7.11 -37.77
C GLY A 47 25.46 5.76 -38.17
N PRO A 48 24.90 5.66 -39.39
CA PRO A 48 24.34 4.41 -39.90
C PRO A 48 25.49 3.49 -40.32
N GLN A 49 26.03 2.69 -39.40
CA GLN A 49 26.93 1.59 -39.74
C GLN A 49 26.40 0.29 -39.13
N ALA A 50 26.36 -0.73 -39.97
CA ALA A 50 25.72 -2.02 -39.74
C ALA A 50 26.11 -2.67 -38.40
N PRO A 51 25.18 -3.41 -37.76
CA PRO A 51 25.44 -4.08 -36.48
C PRO A 51 26.58 -5.09 -36.65
N SER A 52 27.68 -4.86 -35.92
CA SER A 52 28.80 -5.79 -35.85
C SER A 52 28.36 -7.02 -35.04
N PRO A 53 28.41 -8.26 -35.59
CA PRO A 53 27.89 -9.45 -34.92
C PRO A 53 28.90 -10.07 -33.93
N GLY A 54 29.66 -9.24 -33.21
CA GLY A 54 30.78 -9.67 -32.36
C GLY A 54 30.80 -9.13 -30.93
N ALA A 55 29.82 -8.29 -30.55
CA ALA A 55 29.65 -7.94 -29.15
C ALA A 55 28.87 -9.08 -28.50
N ASP A 56 29.60 -10.06 -27.98
CA ASP A 56 29.11 -11.11 -27.11
C ASP A 56 28.22 -10.44 -26.05
N ALA A 57 26.90 -10.53 -26.24
CA ALA A 57 25.93 -9.80 -25.45
C ALA A 57 25.77 -10.52 -24.12
N PHE A 58 26.82 -10.48 -23.29
CA PHE A 58 26.82 -11.11 -21.98
C PHE A 58 25.58 -10.64 -21.21
N LEU A 59 24.68 -11.59 -20.96
CA LEU A 59 23.50 -11.36 -20.14
C LEU A 59 23.99 -11.10 -18.72
N HIS A 60 23.97 -9.84 -18.34
CA HIS A 60 24.27 -9.46 -16.97
C HIS A 60 23.03 -9.73 -16.12
N TYR A 61 23.21 -10.48 -15.02
CA TYR A 61 22.18 -10.72 -14.03
C TYR A 61 22.56 -10.04 -12.72
N ARG A 62 21.57 -9.46 -12.04
CA ARG A 62 21.65 -9.00 -10.65
C ARG A 62 20.76 -9.90 -9.82
N THR A 63 21.27 -10.38 -8.69
CA THR A 63 20.45 -11.01 -7.67
C THR A 63 20.07 -9.93 -6.65
N SER A 64 18.78 -9.73 -6.41
CA SER A 64 18.25 -8.83 -5.40
C SER A 64 17.63 -9.63 -4.25
N LYS A 65 17.84 -9.15 -3.03
CA LYS A 65 17.11 -9.63 -1.87
C LYS A 65 15.68 -9.09 -1.94
N VAL A 66 14.71 -9.97 -1.75
CA VAL A 66 13.28 -9.69 -1.68
C VAL A 66 12.79 -10.12 -0.30
N ARG A 67 12.11 -9.23 0.42
CA ARG A 67 11.56 -9.47 1.75
C ARG A 67 10.03 -9.40 1.67
N ALA A 68 9.34 -10.43 2.16
CA ALA A 68 7.89 -10.43 2.31
C ALA A 68 7.52 -10.52 3.78
N LEU A 69 6.60 -9.68 4.25
CA LEU A 69 6.22 -9.63 5.66
C LEU A 69 5.40 -10.87 6.02
N ARG A 70 5.79 -11.57 7.08
CA ARG A 70 5.12 -12.79 7.56
C ARG A 70 4.30 -12.55 8.81
N ALA A 71 4.86 -11.82 9.76
CA ALA A 71 4.18 -11.52 11.00
C ALA A 71 4.71 -10.21 11.57
N ALA A 72 3.85 -9.42 12.21
CA ALA A 72 4.28 -8.27 12.99
C ALA A 72 3.18 -7.91 14.00
N ARG A 73 3.52 -7.01 14.93
CA ARG A 73 2.52 -6.33 15.76
C ARG A 73 1.72 -5.36 14.90
N LEU A 74 0.49 -5.04 15.33
CA LEU A 74 -0.44 -4.20 14.59
C LEU A 74 0.17 -2.86 14.17
N GLU A 75 0.89 -2.19 15.07
CA GLU A 75 1.52 -0.90 14.78
C GLU A 75 2.54 -1.00 13.64
N ARG A 76 3.24 -2.14 13.55
CA ARG A 76 4.20 -2.39 12.48
C ARG A 76 3.50 -2.77 11.17
N LEU A 77 2.40 -3.54 11.22
CA LEU A 77 1.57 -3.82 10.05
C LEU A 77 1.04 -2.52 9.42
N VAL A 78 0.51 -1.61 10.25
CA VAL A 78 -0.02 -0.32 9.78
C VAL A 78 1.09 0.57 9.22
N ARG A 79 2.29 0.56 9.80
CA ARG A 79 3.45 1.25 9.21
C ARG A 79 3.83 0.68 7.85
N GLU A 80 3.79 -0.64 7.69
CA GLU A 80 4.09 -1.29 6.41
C GLU A 80 3.08 -0.91 5.32
N LEU A 81 1.81 -0.62 5.65
CA LEU A 81 0.82 -0.12 4.67
C LEU A 81 1.25 1.21 4.03
N VAL A 82 1.91 2.07 4.80
CA VAL A 82 2.22 3.45 4.42
C VAL A 82 3.65 3.58 3.89
N SER A 83 4.60 2.94 4.56
CA SER A 83 6.04 3.10 4.32
C SER A 83 6.72 1.81 3.82
N GLY A 84 5.96 0.73 3.64
CA GLY A 84 6.49 -0.54 3.12
C GLY A 84 6.89 -0.44 1.65
N ASP A 85 7.90 -1.22 1.28
CA ASP A 85 8.36 -1.31 -0.10
C ASP A 85 7.45 -2.25 -0.90
N ARG A 86 6.57 -1.64 -1.70
CA ARG A 86 5.61 -2.38 -2.55
C ARG A 86 6.28 -3.26 -3.60
N GLU A 87 7.54 -3.03 -3.94
CA GLU A 87 8.28 -3.91 -4.86
C GLU A 87 8.73 -5.21 -4.18
N GLN A 88 8.94 -5.15 -2.86
CA GLN A 88 9.37 -6.29 -2.05
C GLN A 88 8.18 -7.19 -1.70
N ASP A 89 7.05 -6.58 -1.34
CA ASP A 89 5.81 -7.30 -1.00
C ASP A 89 4.56 -6.62 -1.59
N PRO A 90 4.29 -6.80 -2.89
CA PRO A 90 3.12 -6.19 -3.54
C PRO A 90 1.79 -6.77 -3.05
N GLY A 91 1.81 -7.97 -2.46
CA GLY A 91 0.62 -8.65 -1.96
C GLY A 91 0.19 -8.18 -0.57
N PHE A 92 1.07 -7.49 0.16
CA PHE A 92 0.80 -7.11 1.55
C PHE A 92 -0.45 -6.25 1.73
N VAL A 93 -0.54 -5.12 1.01
CA VAL A 93 -1.66 -4.17 1.12
C VAL A 93 -3.00 -4.85 0.83
N PRO A 94 -3.22 -5.50 -0.33
CA PRO A 94 -4.51 -6.14 -0.62
C PRO A 94 -4.81 -7.28 0.37
N ALA A 95 -3.83 -8.08 0.77
CA ALA A 95 -4.03 -9.15 1.74
C ALA A 95 -4.44 -8.60 3.12
N PHE A 96 -3.78 -7.53 3.59
CA PHE A 96 -4.12 -6.89 4.85
C PHE A 96 -5.55 -6.35 4.81
N LEU A 97 -5.90 -5.56 3.79
CA LEU A 97 -7.25 -4.98 3.67
C LEU A 97 -8.33 -6.07 3.65
N ALA A 98 -8.11 -7.14 2.89
CA ALA A 98 -9.04 -8.26 2.78
C ALA A 98 -9.28 -9.04 4.09
N THR A 99 -8.31 -9.05 5.02
CA THR A 99 -8.30 -10.00 6.15
C THR A 99 -8.20 -9.37 7.52
N HIS A 100 -7.97 -8.06 7.63
CA HIS A 100 -7.73 -7.40 8.92
C HIS A 100 -8.84 -7.65 9.94
N ARG A 101 -10.11 -7.68 9.52
CA ARG A 101 -11.27 -7.90 10.42
C ARG A 101 -11.24 -9.24 11.15
N ALA A 102 -10.47 -10.23 10.68
CA ALA A 102 -10.29 -11.49 11.39
C ALA A 102 -9.49 -11.33 12.69
N PHE A 103 -8.72 -10.24 12.85
CA PHE A 103 -7.83 -10.04 14.00
C PHE A 103 -7.83 -8.62 14.57
N VAL A 104 -8.38 -7.63 13.88
CA VAL A 104 -8.44 -6.23 14.33
C VAL A 104 -9.67 -5.49 13.76
N PRO A 105 -10.42 -4.74 14.58
CA PRO A 105 -11.51 -3.89 14.09
C PRO A 105 -11.02 -2.73 13.20
N THR A 106 -11.84 -2.32 12.23
CA THR A 106 -11.59 -1.18 11.32
C THR A 106 -11.19 0.09 12.09
N ALA A 107 -11.97 0.49 13.09
CA ALA A 107 -11.69 1.62 13.97
C ALA A 107 -10.26 1.62 14.56
N ARG A 108 -9.75 0.45 14.95
CA ARG A 108 -8.41 0.34 15.53
C ARG A 108 -7.31 0.51 14.50
N VAL A 109 -7.53 0.04 13.27
CA VAL A 109 -6.62 0.27 12.14
C VAL A 109 -6.62 1.76 11.77
N LEU A 110 -7.80 2.37 11.64
CA LEU A 110 -7.94 3.80 11.32
C LEU A 110 -7.27 4.69 12.38
N GLY A 111 -7.44 4.38 13.66
CA GLY A 111 -6.79 5.13 14.74
C GLY A 111 -5.25 5.09 14.71
N LEU A 112 -4.65 4.11 14.03
CA LEU A 112 -3.20 4.03 13.82
C LEU A 112 -2.77 4.61 12.46
N LEU A 113 -3.65 4.55 11.47
CA LEU A 113 -3.38 4.94 10.09
C LEU A 113 -3.57 6.45 9.86
N LEU A 114 -4.63 7.02 10.43
CA LEU A 114 -5.01 8.40 10.22
C LEU A 114 -4.16 9.33 11.09
N PRO A 115 -3.33 10.21 10.50
CA PRO A 115 -2.63 11.22 11.27
C PRO A 115 -3.62 12.24 11.84
N PRO A 116 -3.31 12.86 12.98
CA PRO A 116 -4.14 13.92 13.53
C PRO A 116 -4.25 15.09 12.54
N PRO A 117 -5.39 15.81 12.54
CA PRO A 117 -5.58 16.96 11.67
C PRO A 117 -4.49 18.01 11.93
N PRO A 118 -4.04 18.73 10.89
CA PRO A 118 -3.04 19.77 11.04
C PRO A 118 -3.56 20.86 11.99
N PRO A 119 -2.71 21.43 12.85
CA PRO A 119 -3.11 22.52 13.71
C PRO A 119 -3.57 23.72 12.87
N PRO A 120 -4.57 24.50 13.35
CA PRO A 120 -5.03 25.68 12.64
C PRO A 120 -3.86 26.64 12.43
N LEU A 121 -3.70 27.15 11.20
CA LEU A 121 -2.63 28.09 10.93
C LEU A 121 -2.86 29.37 11.76
N PRO A 122 -1.86 29.84 12.53
CA PRO A 122 -1.96 31.12 13.19
C PRO A 122 -2.11 32.24 12.15
N PRO A 123 -2.90 33.29 12.43
CA PRO A 123 -3.05 34.42 11.53
C PRO A 123 -1.67 35.07 11.25
N GLY A 124 -1.28 35.16 9.97
CA GLY A 124 -0.11 35.92 9.54
C GLY A 124 1.23 35.16 9.43
N VAL A 125 1.25 33.83 9.46
CA VAL A 125 2.50 33.06 9.26
C VAL A 125 2.67 32.64 7.79
N GLU A 126 3.68 33.23 7.13
CA GLU A 126 4.20 32.70 5.87
C GLU A 126 4.91 31.36 6.12
N ILE A 127 4.46 30.33 5.39
CA ILE A 127 4.96 28.96 5.51
C ILE A 127 6.41 28.91 5.00
N LYS A 128 7.38 28.99 5.92
CA LYS A 128 8.76 28.61 5.61
C LYS A 128 8.82 27.09 5.48
N LYS A 129 8.81 26.62 4.23
CA LYS A 129 8.91 25.21 3.85
C LYS A 129 10.12 24.57 4.53
N THR A 130 9.86 23.73 5.53
CA THR A 130 10.88 22.84 6.12
C THR A 130 10.96 21.61 5.23
N GLU A 131 11.69 21.73 4.11
CA GLU A 131 11.64 20.83 2.95
C GLU A 131 11.82 19.33 3.30
N GLY A 132 12.66 18.97 4.27
CA GLY A 132 12.95 17.56 4.58
C GLY A 132 11.83 16.81 5.33
N ARG A 133 11.15 17.46 6.28
CA ARG A 133 10.04 16.85 7.04
C ARG A 133 8.75 16.86 6.23
N ASP A 134 8.57 17.91 5.42
CA ASP A 134 7.41 18.11 4.56
C ASP A 134 7.35 17.07 3.43
N LEU A 135 8.50 16.72 2.83
CA LEU A 135 8.56 15.71 1.77
C LEU A 135 8.20 14.29 2.24
N THR A 136 8.75 13.84 3.38
CA THR A 136 8.41 12.51 3.93
C THR A 136 6.97 12.47 4.43
N PHE A 137 6.53 13.54 5.09
CA PHE A 137 5.14 13.69 5.50
C PHE A 137 4.18 13.64 4.30
N ASN A 138 4.50 14.34 3.21
CA ASN A 138 3.69 14.34 1.98
C ASN A 138 3.66 12.96 1.29
N LYS A 139 4.78 12.23 1.28
CA LYS A 139 4.84 10.86 0.77
C LYS A 139 3.96 9.91 1.57
N ASN A 140 4.07 9.94 2.90
CA ASN A 140 3.25 9.12 3.78
C ASN A 140 1.77 9.49 3.65
N LEU A 141 1.44 10.78 3.57
CA LEU A 141 0.08 11.25 3.36
C LEU A 141 -0.51 10.69 2.05
N ARG A 142 0.24 10.77 0.95
CA ARG A 142 -0.16 10.20 -0.34
C ARG A 142 -0.35 8.68 -0.26
N ALA A 143 0.52 7.99 0.47
CA ALA A 143 0.40 6.55 0.66
C ALA A 143 -0.87 6.20 1.47
N VAL A 144 -1.18 6.95 2.53
CA VAL A 144 -2.43 6.80 3.31
C VAL A 144 -3.64 7.02 2.40
N VAL A 145 -3.67 8.11 1.62
CA VAL A 145 -4.76 8.38 0.67
C VAL A 145 -4.91 7.22 -0.34
N SER A 146 -3.81 6.70 -0.89
CA SER A 146 -3.84 5.56 -1.83
C SER A 146 -4.37 4.28 -1.19
N VAL A 147 -4.00 4.00 0.07
CA VAL A 147 -4.50 2.84 0.82
C VAL A 147 -6.00 2.99 1.09
N LEU A 148 -6.43 4.16 1.57
CA LEU A 148 -7.85 4.44 1.83
C LEU A 148 -8.68 4.37 0.56
N GLY A 149 -8.20 4.92 -0.56
CA GLY A 149 -8.90 4.81 -1.85
C GLY A 149 -9.07 3.36 -2.31
N SER A 150 -8.09 2.50 -2.06
CA SER A 150 -8.24 1.06 -2.37
C SER A 150 -9.18 0.38 -1.38
N TRP A 151 -9.11 0.74 -0.10
CA TRP A 151 -9.96 0.17 0.94
C TRP A 151 -11.45 0.51 0.72
N LEU A 152 -11.77 1.78 0.45
CA LEU A 152 -13.14 2.25 0.19
C LEU A 152 -13.74 1.58 -1.05
N ARG A 153 -12.95 1.42 -2.11
CA ARG A 153 -13.41 0.81 -3.36
C ARG A 153 -13.58 -0.70 -3.26
N ASP A 154 -12.60 -1.37 -2.66
CA ASP A 154 -12.50 -2.83 -2.72
C ASP A 154 -13.23 -3.50 -1.53
N TYR A 155 -13.38 -2.80 -0.39
CA TYR A 155 -14.05 -3.30 0.82
C TYR A 155 -14.92 -2.23 1.52
N PRO A 156 -15.94 -1.65 0.86
CA PRO A 156 -16.81 -0.62 1.46
C PRO A 156 -17.54 -1.09 2.73
N GLN A 157 -17.86 -2.38 2.83
CA GLN A 157 -18.53 -3.01 3.98
C GLN A 157 -17.73 -2.92 5.30
N ASP A 158 -16.43 -2.61 5.23
CA ASP A 158 -15.60 -2.44 6.43
C ASP A 158 -15.90 -1.16 7.19
N PHE A 159 -16.56 -0.22 6.52
CA PHE A 159 -17.00 1.06 7.05
C PHE A 159 -18.49 1.08 7.40
N TRP A 160 -19.18 -0.07 7.25
CA TRP A 160 -20.56 -0.22 7.65
C TRP A 160 -20.65 -0.38 9.18
N ASP A 161 -20.80 0.76 9.86
CA ASP A 161 -20.96 0.88 11.31
C ASP A 161 -22.18 1.77 11.68
N PRO A 162 -23.42 1.30 11.47
CA PRO A 162 -24.62 2.06 11.85
C PRO A 162 -24.69 2.30 13.37
N PRO A 163 -25.34 3.39 13.83
CA PRO A 163 -26.10 4.37 13.05
C PRO A 163 -25.27 5.57 12.56
N ALA A 164 -24.07 5.79 13.11
CA ALA A 164 -23.31 7.02 12.88
C ALA A 164 -22.22 6.87 11.81
N HIS A 165 -21.89 5.66 11.38
CA HIS A 165 -20.81 5.35 10.44
C HIS A 165 -19.51 6.08 10.82
N SER A 166 -19.14 5.99 12.10
CA SER A 166 -18.11 6.82 12.72
C SER A 166 -16.74 6.67 12.06
N ASP A 167 -16.41 5.43 11.68
CA ASP A 167 -15.20 5.08 10.94
C ASP A 167 -15.16 5.78 9.58
N LEU A 168 -16.27 5.75 8.82
CA LEU A 168 -16.35 6.42 7.52
C LEU A 168 -16.30 7.95 7.67
N GLY A 169 -16.95 8.51 8.68
CA GLY A 169 -16.88 9.94 9.00
C GLY A 169 -15.46 10.40 9.32
N SER A 170 -14.67 9.58 10.02
CA SER A 170 -13.26 9.87 10.29
C SER A 170 -12.42 9.89 9.00
N VAL A 171 -12.71 8.99 8.06
CA VAL A 171 -12.07 8.94 6.74
C VAL A 171 -12.44 10.15 5.89
N CYS A 172 -13.73 10.54 5.85
CA CYS A 172 -14.18 11.75 5.16
C CYS A 172 -13.49 13.01 5.73
N THR A 173 -13.43 13.12 7.05
CA THR A 173 -12.75 14.24 7.72
C THR A 173 -11.28 14.30 7.32
N PHE A 174 -10.58 13.16 7.34
CA PHE A 174 -9.19 13.07 6.93
C PHE A 174 -9.00 13.48 5.45
N LEU A 175 -9.77 12.88 4.54
CA LEU A 175 -9.65 13.15 3.11
C LEU A 175 -10.01 14.59 2.75
N GLY A 176 -10.94 15.21 3.48
CA GLY A 176 -11.34 16.60 3.28
C GLY A 176 -10.21 17.61 3.43
N TRP A 177 -9.21 17.37 4.30
CA TRP A 177 -8.04 18.23 4.40
C TRP A 177 -6.80 17.66 3.70
N ALA A 178 -6.66 16.33 3.63
CA ALA A 178 -5.50 15.67 3.03
C ALA A 178 -5.54 15.68 1.50
N ALA A 179 -6.74 15.54 0.92
CA ALA A 179 -6.98 15.49 -0.52
C ALA A 179 -8.40 16.03 -0.88
N PRO A 180 -8.71 17.31 -0.60
CA PRO A 180 -10.05 17.91 -0.74
C PRO A 180 -10.69 17.75 -2.13
N SER A 181 -9.86 17.67 -3.18
CA SER A 181 -10.31 17.51 -4.57
C SER A 181 -9.97 16.12 -5.14
N GLY A 182 -9.55 15.19 -4.28
CA GLY A 182 -9.18 13.81 -4.64
C GLY A 182 -10.39 12.98 -5.05
N ALA A 183 -10.15 11.94 -5.84
CA ALA A 183 -11.19 10.99 -6.19
C ALA A 183 -11.66 10.21 -4.95
N GLU A 184 -10.71 9.91 -4.07
CA GLU A 184 -10.91 9.19 -2.82
C GLU A 184 -11.85 9.95 -1.87
N ALA A 185 -11.72 11.28 -1.78
CA ALA A 185 -12.59 12.11 -0.95
C ALA A 185 -14.05 12.05 -1.42
N ARG A 186 -14.26 12.20 -2.74
CA ARG A 186 -15.59 12.12 -3.35
C ARG A 186 -16.22 10.74 -3.20
N GLU A 187 -15.40 9.69 -3.32
CA GLU A 187 -15.84 8.32 -3.14
C GLU A 187 -16.27 8.05 -1.70
N ALA A 188 -15.49 8.52 -0.71
CA ALA A 188 -15.85 8.41 0.70
C ALA A 188 -17.15 9.16 1.05
N GLU A 189 -17.29 10.40 0.58
CA GLU A 189 -18.49 11.21 0.80
C GLU A 189 -19.73 10.58 0.16
N LYS A 190 -19.59 10.06 -1.07
CA LYS A 190 -20.66 9.34 -1.75
C LYS A 190 -21.07 8.10 -0.95
N LEU A 191 -20.11 7.28 -0.54
CA LEU A 191 -20.36 6.05 0.22
C LEU A 191 -21.07 6.37 1.55
N LEU A 192 -20.67 7.44 2.24
CA LEU A 192 -21.30 7.86 3.48
C LEU A 192 -22.76 8.28 3.25
N GLY A 193 -23.02 9.02 2.17
CA GLY A 193 -24.38 9.41 1.79
C GLY A 193 -25.26 8.21 1.42
N ASP A 194 -24.69 7.19 0.76
CA ASP A 194 -25.41 5.96 0.41
C ASP A 194 -25.73 5.15 1.69
N PHE A 195 -24.78 5.02 2.61
CA PHE A 195 -24.99 4.28 3.87
C PHE A 195 -26.04 4.93 4.78
N LEU A 196 -26.04 6.26 4.89
CA LEU A 196 -27.04 6.97 5.70
C LEU A 196 -28.46 6.80 5.14
N LYS A 197 -28.62 6.76 3.81
CA LYS A 197 -29.91 6.49 3.17
C LYS A 197 -30.39 5.06 3.40
N ASP A 198 -29.47 4.10 3.38
CA ASP A 198 -29.80 2.68 3.59
C ASP A 198 -30.09 2.36 5.07
N ALA A 199 -29.60 3.19 6.01
CA ALA A 199 -29.85 3.04 7.44
C ALA A 199 -31.25 3.51 7.89
N GLU A 200 -31.82 4.55 7.26
CA GLU A 200 -33.18 5.05 7.55
C GLU A 200 -34.29 3.97 7.43
N PRO A 201 -34.39 3.20 6.32
CA PRO A 201 -35.44 2.19 6.18
C PRO A 201 -35.26 0.99 7.11
N GLN A 202 -34.02 0.61 7.47
CA GLN A 202 -33.76 -0.51 8.39
C GLN A 202 -34.18 -0.17 9.82
N GLN A 203 -33.98 1.08 10.24
CA GLN A 203 -34.41 1.54 11.57
C GLN A 203 -35.93 1.58 11.68
N GLU A 204 -36.63 2.08 10.66
CA GLU A 204 -38.09 2.11 10.65
C GLU A 204 -38.71 0.69 10.68
N GLU A 205 -38.08 -0.29 10.02
CA GLU A 205 -38.54 -1.68 9.99
C GLU A 205 -38.25 -2.44 11.29
N GLU A 206 -37.09 -2.21 11.92
CA GLU A 206 -36.76 -2.74 13.25
C GLU A 206 -37.63 -2.11 14.35
N GLU A 207 -37.88 -0.81 14.29
CA GLU A 207 -38.71 -0.10 15.28
C GLU A 207 -40.19 -0.49 15.13
N GLN A 208 -40.70 -0.70 13.92
CA GLN A 208 -42.03 -1.28 13.67
C GLN A 208 -42.11 -2.75 14.13
N SER A 209 -41.06 -3.55 13.96
CA SER A 209 -41.08 -4.94 14.43
C SER A 209 -41.05 -5.04 15.96
N GLN A 210 -40.38 -4.10 16.64
CA GLN A 210 -40.34 -4.04 18.11
C GLN A 210 -41.61 -3.44 18.73
N THR A 211 -42.34 -2.58 18.02
CA THR A 211 -43.59 -1.99 18.52
C THR A 211 -44.82 -2.89 18.36
N TRP A 212 -44.73 -3.92 17.51
CA TRP A 212 -45.79 -4.93 17.32
C TRP A 212 -45.53 -6.27 18.05
N ALA A 213 -44.41 -6.39 18.79
CA ALA A 213 -44.08 -7.53 19.64
C ALA A 213 -44.51 -7.29 21.11
#